data_AF-A0A2E9W7M9-F1
#
_entry.id   AF-A0A2E9W7M9-F1
#
_cell.length_a   1.000
_cell.length_b   1.000
_cell.length_c   1.000
_cell.angle_alpha   90.00
_cell.angle_beta   90.00
_cell.angle_gamma   90.00
#
_symmetry.space_group_name_H-M   'P 1'
#
loop_
_entity.id
_entity.type
_entity.pdbx_description
1 polymer ?
#
loop_
_entity_poly.entity_id
_entity_poly.type
_entity_poly.pdbx_seq_one_letter_code
_entity_poly.pdbx_strand_id
1 'polypeptide(L)'
;MVNPVSHATSAPLNNPVLTGAKYCLMVVLGVALITASAKTTVPFWPVPMTLQTMAIMAIAVATGPRIAVATMLAYLATGAAGLPVFAGTPERGIGIVYMMGPTGGYLAGYLIAAGFVGALARGRGAFGRFVVMMAGMVPVYLLGLAGLSGFVASEKAVALGFTPFILGDTIKIALVALGGAAITRLTKRKTSNRADAA
;
A
#
# COMPACT_ATOMS: atom_id res chain seq x y z
N MET A 1 32.31 21.76 48.87
CA MET A 1 32.38 20.84 47.72
C MET A 1 31.08 20.06 47.67
N VAL A 2 30.15 20.42 46.78
CA VAL A 2 28.88 19.72 46.58
C VAL A 2 29.02 18.92 45.28
N ASN A 3 28.92 17.60 45.34
CA ASN A 3 28.93 16.76 44.14
C ASN A 3 27.62 16.95 43.36
N PRO A 4 27.65 17.11 42.02
CA PRO A 4 26.45 17.14 41.22
C PRO A 4 25.82 15.74 41.16
N VAL A 5 24.53 15.66 41.47
CA VAL A 5 23.74 14.43 41.33
C VAL A 5 23.59 14.13 39.83
N SER A 6 24.22 13.08 39.34
CA SER A 6 24.04 12.62 37.96
C SER A 6 22.60 12.11 37.79
N HIS A 7 21.76 12.85 37.08
CA HIS A 7 20.45 12.35 36.66
C HIS A 7 20.66 11.23 35.65
N ALA A 8 20.55 9.98 36.10
CA ALA A 8 20.49 8.83 35.23
C ALA A 8 19.29 9.00 34.28
N THR A 9 19.57 9.38 33.04
CA THR A 9 18.56 9.40 31.98
C THR A 9 18.14 7.95 31.76
N SER A 10 16.94 7.59 32.20
CA SER A 10 16.41 6.24 32.00
C SER A 10 16.30 5.99 30.49
N ALA A 11 17.07 5.01 30.01
CA ALA A 11 16.97 4.57 28.62
C ALA A 11 15.50 4.21 28.31
N PRO A 12 14.97 4.58 27.14
CA PRO A 12 13.59 4.28 26.79
C PRO A 12 13.36 2.76 26.90
N LEU A 13 12.31 2.36 27.63
CA LEU A 13 11.93 0.97 27.83
C LEU A 13 11.66 0.32 26.47
N ASN A 14 12.63 -0.44 25.96
CA ASN A 14 12.48 -1.25 24.75
C ASN A 14 11.64 -2.49 25.08
N ASN A 15 10.31 -2.32 25.17
CA ASN A 15 9.40 -3.43 25.44
C ASN A 15 9.08 -4.18 24.12
N PRO A 16 9.55 -5.42 23.95
CA PRO A 16 9.32 -6.18 22.72
C PRO A 16 7.84 -6.47 22.47
N VAL A 17 7.03 -6.60 23.53
CA VAL A 17 5.59 -6.85 23.44
C VAL A 17 4.86 -5.64 22.85
N LEU A 18 5.17 -4.44 23.33
CA LEU A 18 4.57 -3.19 22.83
C LEU A 18 4.95 -2.94 21.36
N THR A 19 6.19 -3.28 21.00
CA THR A 19 6.68 -3.18 19.62
C THR A 19 5.94 -4.17 18.69
N GLY A 20 5.74 -5.41 19.13
CA GLY A 20 4.95 -6.41 18.39
C GLY A 20 3.50 -5.96 18.18
N ALA A 21 2.83 -5.52 19.25
CA ALA A 21 1.45 -5.03 19.21
C ALA A 21 1.27 -3.86 18.22
N LYS A 22 2.24 -2.93 18.20
CA LYS A 22 2.26 -1.82 17.24
C LYS A 22 2.29 -2.30 15.78
N TYR A 23 3.13 -3.28 15.44
CA TYR A 23 3.21 -3.79 14.08
C TYR A 23 1.92 -4.54 13.67
N CYS A 24 1.36 -5.35 14.58
CA CYS A 24 0.06 -5.99 14.34
C CYS A 24 -1.03 -4.96 14.06
N LEU A 25 -1.09 -3.89 14.87
CA LEU A 25 -2.06 -2.82 14.65
C LEU A 25 -1.86 -2.12 13.30
N MET A 26 -0.62 -1.84 12.89
CA MET A 26 -0.33 -1.26 11.58
C MET A 26 -0.80 -2.16 10.43
N VAL A 27 -0.61 -3.48 10.56
CA VAL A 27 -1.08 -4.46 9.57
C VAL A 27 -2.60 -4.47 9.50
N VAL A 28 -3.29 -4.55 10.64
CA VAL A 28 -4.77 -4.56 10.69
C VAL A 28 -5.37 -3.28 10.11
N LEU A 29 -4.85 -2.12 10.50
CA LEU A 29 -5.29 -0.83 9.95
C LEU A 29 -4.98 -0.72 8.45
N GLY A 30 -3.84 -1.26 8.00
CA GLY A 30 -3.49 -1.33 6.59
C GLY A 30 -4.48 -2.19 5.80
N VAL A 31 -4.85 -3.38 6.31
CA VAL A 31 -5.85 -4.26 5.69
C VAL A 31 -7.21 -3.57 5.60
N ALA A 32 -7.63 -2.88 6.67
CA ALA A 32 -8.88 -2.12 6.70
C ALA A 32 -8.87 -0.98 5.64
N LEU A 33 -7.75 -0.25 5.53
CA LEU A 33 -7.59 0.82 4.55
C LEU A 33 -7.62 0.30 3.11
N ILE A 34 -6.92 -0.80 2.82
CA ILE A 34 -6.94 -1.46 1.49
C ILE A 34 -8.37 -1.93 1.18
N THR A 35 -9.05 -2.54 2.15
CA THR A 35 -10.43 -3.02 1.99
C THR A 35 -11.38 -1.87 1.65
N ALA A 36 -11.39 -0.80 2.45
CA ALA A 36 -12.23 0.37 2.19
C ALA A 36 -11.95 0.97 0.80
N SER A 37 -10.67 1.11 0.44
CA SER A 37 -10.24 1.66 -0.85
C SER A 37 -10.58 0.75 -2.04
N ALA A 38 -10.61 -0.56 -1.83
CA ALA A 38 -11.03 -1.55 -2.82
C ALA A 38 -12.55 -1.54 -3.03
N LYS A 39 -13.35 -1.09 -2.06
CA LYS A 39 -14.80 -0.90 -2.19
C LYS A 39 -15.18 0.42 -2.86
N THR A 40 -14.33 1.45 -2.76
CA THR A 40 -14.52 2.69 -3.51
C THR A 40 -14.13 2.47 -4.96
N THR A 41 -15.12 2.16 -5.80
CA THR A 41 -14.88 1.78 -7.21
C THR A 41 -15.74 2.58 -8.18
N VAL A 42 -15.18 2.80 -9.36
CA VAL A 42 -15.96 3.11 -10.56
C VAL A 42 -16.22 1.79 -11.28
N PRO A 43 -17.50 1.45 -11.56
CA PRO A 43 -17.86 0.14 -12.08
C PRO A 43 -17.43 -0.01 -13.54
N PHE A 44 -16.23 -0.54 -13.74
CA PHE A 44 -15.75 -1.06 -15.02
C PHE A 44 -15.80 -2.59 -15.03
N TRP A 45 -15.96 -3.15 -16.23
CA TRP A 45 -16.01 -4.59 -16.46
C TRP A 45 -14.94 -5.00 -17.47
N PRO A 46 -14.20 -6.10 -17.25
CA PRO A 46 -14.24 -7.02 -16.10
C PRO A 46 -13.42 -6.56 -14.89
N VAL A 47 -12.53 -5.58 -15.06
CA VAL A 47 -11.67 -5.06 -13.98
C VAL A 47 -12.25 -3.74 -13.46
N PRO A 48 -12.64 -3.63 -12.19
CA PRO A 48 -13.14 -2.38 -11.62
C PRO A 48 -12.00 -1.40 -11.36
N MET A 49 -12.23 -0.11 -11.57
CA MET A 49 -11.26 0.91 -11.17
C MET A 49 -11.48 1.27 -9.71
N THR A 50 -10.46 1.16 -8.88
CA THR A 50 -10.57 1.36 -7.42
C THR A 50 -9.58 2.40 -6.90
N LEU A 51 -9.74 2.80 -5.64
CA LEU A 51 -8.72 3.56 -4.90
C LEU A 51 -7.63 2.67 -4.28
N GLN A 52 -7.68 1.36 -4.50
CA GLN A 52 -6.77 0.39 -3.88
C GLN A 52 -5.30 0.65 -4.23
N THR A 53 -4.99 1.03 -5.48
CA THR A 53 -3.64 1.44 -5.91
C THR A 53 -3.07 2.52 -4.99
N MET A 54 -3.88 3.55 -4.69
CA MET A 54 -3.48 4.67 -3.85
C MET A 54 -3.14 4.21 -2.43
N ALA A 55 -4.00 3.39 -1.84
CA ALA A 55 -3.82 2.87 -0.49
C ALA A 55 -2.57 1.99 -0.36
N ILE A 56 -2.37 1.05 -1.28
CA ILE A 56 -1.22 0.13 -1.26
C ILE A 56 0.09 0.90 -1.40
N MET A 57 0.14 1.85 -2.35
CA MET A 57 1.33 2.68 -2.55
C MET A 57 1.62 3.58 -1.35
N ALA A 58 0.59 4.17 -0.74
CA ALA A 58 0.73 4.97 0.47
C ALA A 58 1.26 4.14 1.65
N ILE A 59 0.71 2.94 1.86
CA ILE A 59 1.17 2.00 2.90
C ILE A 59 2.63 1.61 2.65
N ALA A 60 2.99 1.29 1.41
CA ALA A 60 4.36 0.92 1.03
C ALA A 60 5.36 2.04 1.37
N VAL A 61 5.07 3.27 0.92
CA VAL A 61 5.92 4.44 1.18
C VAL A 61 6.01 4.76 2.68
N ALA A 62 4.91 4.63 3.43
CA ALA A 62 4.85 5.01 4.85
C ALA A 62 5.49 3.97 5.79
N THR A 63 5.36 2.69 5.47
CA THR A 63 5.69 1.61 6.42
C THR A 63 6.93 0.79 6.02
N GLY A 64 7.40 0.94 4.78
CA GLY A 64 8.51 0.17 4.24
C GLY A 64 8.12 -1.27 3.88
N PRO A 65 9.08 -2.09 3.39
CA PRO A 65 8.77 -3.32 2.69
C PRO A 65 8.18 -4.40 3.61
N ARG A 66 8.69 -4.53 4.85
CA ARG A 66 8.27 -5.59 5.77
C ARG A 66 6.78 -5.48 6.14
N ILE A 67 6.36 -4.28 6.56
CA ILE A 67 4.97 -4.06 6.96
C ILE A 67 4.05 -4.00 5.74
N ALA A 68 4.47 -3.39 4.63
CA ALA A 68 3.66 -3.37 3.42
C ALA A 68 3.38 -4.78 2.86
N VAL A 69 4.39 -5.65 2.81
CA VAL A 69 4.23 -7.06 2.40
C VAL A 69 3.35 -7.81 3.40
N ALA A 70 3.59 -7.66 4.72
CA ALA A 70 2.76 -8.29 5.73
C ALA A 70 1.28 -7.86 5.63
N THR A 71 1.02 -6.57 5.40
CA THR A 71 -0.31 -6.02 5.16
C THR A 71 -0.95 -6.62 3.92
N MET A 72 -0.22 -6.70 2.80
CA MET A 72 -0.77 -7.26 1.57
C MET A 72 -1.04 -8.77 1.70
N LEU A 73 -0.14 -9.52 2.35
CA LEU A 73 -0.36 -10.94 2.65
C LEU A 73 -1.57 -11.14 3.57
N ALA A 74 -1.72 -10.32 4.61
CA ALA A 74 -2.88 -10.39 5.51
C ALA A 74 -4.19 -10.06 4.79
N TYR A 75 -4.17 -9.08 3.88
CA TYR A 75 -5.32 -8.74 3.01
C TYR A 75 -5.70 -9.93 2.11
N LEU A 76 -4.72 -10.55 1.44
CA LEU A 76 -4.93 -11.73 0.61
C LEU A 76 -5.45 -12.92 1.42
N ALA A 77 -4.86 -13.18 2.59
CA ALA A 77 -5.29 -14.26 3.48
C ALA A 77 -6.72 -14.06 3.98
N THR A 78 -7.09 -12.81 4.30
CA THR A 78 -8.45 -12.45 4.74
C THR A 78 -9.46 -12.69 3.62
N GLY A 79 -9.12 -12.29 2.39
CA GLY A 79 -9.96 -12.57 1.21
C GLY A 79 -10.03 -14.06 0.88
N ALA A 80 -8.93 -14.79 0.97
CA ALA A 80 -8.87 -16.24 0.77
C ALA A 80 -9.73 -17.01 1.79
N ALA A 81 -9.78 -16.53 3.04
CA ALA A 81 -10.65 -17.05 4.09
C ALA A 81 -12.15 -16.78 3.86
N GLY A 82 -12.51 -16.08 2.77
CA GLY A 82 -13.90 -15.87 2.36
C GLY A 82 -14.51 -14.53 2.79
N LEU A 83 -13.75 -13.66 3.46
CA LEU A 83 -14.27 -12.33 3.80
C LEU A 83 -14.36 -11.46 2.55
N PRO A 84 -15.40 -10.61 2.43
CA PRO A 84 -15.66 -9.81 1.24
C PRO A 84 -14.77 -8.56 1.18
N VAL A 85 -13.45 -8.73 1.14
CA VAL A 85 -12.48 -7.61 1.17
C VAL A 85 -12.05 -7.11 -0.21
N PHE A 86 -12.26 -7.91 -1.26
CA PHE A 86 -11.86 -7.55 -2.62
C PHE A 86 -12.89 -6.66 -3.33
N ALA A 87 -12.50 -6.08 -4.46
CA ALA A 87 -13.35 -5.16 -5.21
C ALA A 87 -14.59 -5.87 -5.78
N GLY A 88 -15.78 -5.30 -5.56
CA GLY A 88 -17.04 -5.86 -6.06
C GLY A 88 -17.44 -7.22 -5.45
N THR A 89 -16.84 -7.61 -4.31
CA THR A 89 -17.33 -8.75 -3.53
C THR A 89 -18.42 -8.30 -2.54
N PRO A 90 -19.40 -9.16 -2.21
CA PRO A 90 -19.52 -10.58 -2.58
C PRO A 90 -20.08 -10.85 -3.99
N GLU A 91 -20.57 -9.85 -4.71
CA GLU A 91 -21.31 -10.02 -5.97
C GLU A 91 -20.46 -10.66 -7.08
N ARG A 92 -19.14 -10.44 -7.07
CA ARG A 92 -18.17 -11.03 -8.01
C ARG A 92 -17.48 -12.29 -7.47
N GLY A 93 -18.05 -12.92 -6.44
CA GLY A 93 -17.47 -14.06 -5.74
C GLY A 93 -16.60 -13.67 -4.54
N ILE A 94 -16.17 -14.66 -3.78
CA ILE A 94 -15.35 -14.52 -2.57
C ILE A 94 -14.28 -15.62 -2.52
N GLY A 95 -13.34 -15.51 -1.58
CA GLY A 95 -12.38 -16.59 -1.35
C GLY A 95 -11.33 -16.74 -2.45
N ILE A 96 -10.76 -17.94 -2.51
CA ILE A 96 -9.76 -18.33 -3.50
C ILE A 96 -10.34 -18.24 -4.92
N VAL A 97 -11.64 -18.51 -5.10
CA VAL A 97 -12.32 -18.43 -6.41
C VAL A 97 -12.23 -17.01 -6.98
N TYR A 98 -12.44 -15.97 -6.16
CA TYR A 98 -12.23 -14.59 -6.60
C TYR A 98 -10.78 -14.35 -7.03
N MET A 99 -9.81 -14.86 -6.26
CA MET A 99 -8.38 -14.70 -6.53
C MET A 99 -7.92 -15.42 -7.80
N MET A 100 -8.65 -16.43 -8.27
CA MET A 100 -8.43 -17.11 -9.54
C MET A 100 -9.16 -16.43 -10.71
N GLY A 101 -9.97 -15.40 -10.45
CA GLY A 101 -10.72 -14.65 -11.46
C GLY A 101 -9.89 -13.60 -12.21
N PRO A 102 -10.55 -12.76 -13.04
CA PRO A 102 -9.89 -11.82 -13.95
C PRO A 102 -9.05 -10.72 -13.27
N THR A 103 -9.26 -10.49 -11.97
CA THR A 103 -8.49 -9.50 -11.20
C THR A 103 -7.38 -10.12 -10.34
N GLY A 104 -7.28 -11.45 -10.30
CA GLY A 104 -6.32 -12.19 -9.46
C GLY A 104 -4.87 -11.83 -9.74
N GLY A 105 -4.51 -11.67 -11.03
CA GLY A 105 -3.16 -11.28 -11.44
C GLY A 105 -2.74 -9.91 -10.87
N TYR A 106 -3.66 -8.95 -10.76
CA TYR A 106 -3.39 -7.64 -10.19
C TYR A 106 -3.11 -7.75 -8.68
N LEU A 107 -3.84 -8.60 -7.96
CA LEU A 107 -3.60 -8.87 -6.54
C LEU A 107 -2.18 -9.43 -6.30
N ALA A 108 -1.74 -10.36 -7.14
CA ALA A 108 -0.38 -10.91 -7.08
C ALA A 108 0.68 -9.83 -7.40
N GLY A 109 0.44 -9.02 -8.43
CA GLY A 109 1.35 -7.91 -8.76
C GLY A 109 1.42 -6.83 -7.68
N TYR A 110 0.32 -6.57 -6.97
CA TYR A 110 0.32 -5.64 -5.83
C TYR A 110 1.15 -6.15 -4.64
N LEU A 111 1.21 -7.46 -4.40
CA LEU A 111 2.11 -8.03 -3.39
C LEU A 111 3.58 -7.74 -3.72
N ILE A 112 3.98 -7.91 -4.98
CA ILE A 112 5.33 -7.57 -5.45
C ILE A 112 5.57 -6.06 -5.32
N ALA A 113 4.61 -5.25 -5.76
CA ALA A 113 4.69 -3.79 -5.70
C ALA A 113 4.85 -3.29 -4.26
N ALA A 114 4.13 -3.86 -3.29
CA ALA A 114 4.21 -3.48 -1.87
C ALA A 114 5.64 -3.64 -1.32
N GLY A 115 6.31 -4.74 -1.64
CA GLY A 115 7.70 -4.97 -1.26
C GLY A 115 8.67 -4.06 -2.02
N PHE A 116 8.54 -4.01 -3.35
CA PHE A 116 9.40 -3.21 -4.24
C PHE A 116 9.38 -1.72 -3.88
N VAL A 117 8.19 -1.13 -3.82
CA VAL A 117 8.00 0.29 -3.49
C VAL A 117 8.41 0.55 -2.05
N GLY A 118 8.03 -0.32 -1.11
CA GLY A 118 8.40 -0.16 0.29
C GLY A 118 9.91 -0.13 0.51
N ALA A 119 10.66 -0.94 -0.24
CA ALA A 119 12.11 -0.96 -0.17
C ALA A 119 12.75 0.28 -0.82
N LEU A 120 12.30 0.63 -2.02
CA LEU A 120 12.98 1.62 -2.86
C LEU A 120 12.49 3.05 -2.64
N ALA A 121 11.27 3.30 -2.17
CA ALA A 121 10.78 4.68 -1.98
C ALA A 121 11.43 5.39 -0.78
N ARG A 122 12.12 4.65 0.10
CA ARG A 122 12.74 5.18 1.31
C ARG A 122 13.83 6.19 0.98
N GLY A 123 13.85 7.30 1.72
CA GLY A 123 14.85 8.36 1.57
C GLY A 123 14.67 9.24 0.32
N ARG A 124 13.74 8.90 -0.58
CA ARG A 124 13.48 9.68 -1.80
C ARG A 124 12.52 10.84 -1.55
N GLY A 125 12.71 11.94 -2.29
CA GLY A 125 11.77 13.06 -2.36
C GLY A 125 10.51 12.72 -3.18
N ALA A 126 9.58 13.67 -3.32
CA ALA A 126 8.30 13.46 -4.00
C ALA A 126 8.47 12.83 -5.41
N PHE A 127 9.30 13.44 -6.26
CA PHE A 127 9.55 12.93 -7.62
C PHE A 127 10.16 11.52 -7.63
N GLY A 128 11.16 11.26 -6.77
CA GLY A 128 11.76 9.93 -6.69
C GLY A 128 10.78 8.86 -6.19
N ARG A 129 9.87 9.21 -5.26
CA ARG A 129 8.78 8.31 -4.83
C ARG A 129 7.78 8.07 -5.95
N PHE A 130 7.42 9.11 -6.71
CA PHE A 130 6.55 8.99 -7.88
C PHE A 130 7.12 8.00 -8.90
N VAL A 131 8.39 8.14 -9.29
CA VAL A 131 9.07 7.24 -10.24
C VAL A 131 9.10 5.81 -9.72
N VAL A 132 9.43 5.59 -8.44
CA VAL A 132 9.45 4.24 -7.85
C VAL A 132 8.05 3.61 -7.83
N MET A 133 7.01 4.37 -7.48
CA MET A 133 5.63 3.87 -7.49
C MET A 133 5.14 3.55 -8.91
N MET A 134 5.48 4.38 -9.90
CA MET A 134 5.24 4.09 -11.32
C MET A 134 5.92 2.79 -11.75
N ALA A 135 7.19 2.59 -11.38
CA ALA A 135 7.89 1.33 -11.63
C ALA A 135 7.22 0.14 -10.90
N GLY A 136 6.66 0.37 -9.71
CA GLY A 136 5.89 -0.62 -8.96
C GLY A 136 4.60 -1.07 -9.67
N MET A 137 4.06 -0.28 -10.61
CA MET A 137 2.90 -0.67 -11.41
C MET A 137 3.24 -1.68 -12.52
N VAL A 138 4.52 -1.82 -12.89
CA VAL A 138 4.95 -2.78 -13.91
C VAL A 138 4.54 -4.22 -13.54
N PRO A 139 4.90 -4.79 -12.37
CA PRO A 139 4.44 -6.12 -12.00
C PRO A 139 2.92 -6.20 -11.83
N VAL A 140 2.24 -5.12 -11.43
CA VAL A 140 0.78 -5.06 -11.29
C VAL A 140 0.10 -5.29 -12.64
N TYR A 141 0.51 -4.53 -13.67
CA TYR A 141 -0.09 -4.67 -14.99
C TYR A 141 0.40 -5.91 -15.73
N LEU A 142 1.67 -6.32 -15.59
CA LEU A 142 2.17 -7.54 -16.23
C LEU A 142 1.40 -8.78 -15.76
N LEU A 143 1.30 -8.98 -14.44
CA LEU A 143 0.57 -10.12 -13.89
C LEU A 143 -0.94 -9.96 -14.06
N GLY A 144 -1.45 -8.73 -13.92
CA GLY A 144 -2.86 -8.41 -14.13
C GLY A 144 -3.34 -8.75 -15.54
N LEU A 145 -2.64 -8.27 -16.57
CA LEU A 145 -2.96 -8.55 -17.97
C LEU A 145 -2.76 -10.03 -18.32
N ALA A 146 -1.71 -10.67 -17.80
CA ALA A 146 -1.49 -12.10 -18.01
C ALA A 146 -2.67 -12.93 -17.45
N GLY A 147 -3.12 -12.64 -16.23
CA GLY A 147 -4.29 -13.29 -15.64
C GLY A 147 -5.59 -12.97 -16.39
N LEU A 148 -5.80 -11.70 -16.73
CA LEU A 148 -7.00 -11.24 -17.45
C LEU A 148 -7.13 -11.87 -18.84
N SER A 149 -6.02 -12.15 -19.53
CA SER A 149 -6.01 -12.74 -20.87
C SER A 149 -6.63 -14.15 -20.92
N GLY A 150 -6.78 -14.84 -19.78
CA GLY A 150 -7.53 -16.09 -19.69
C GLY A 150 -9.06 -15.92 -19.71
N PHE A 151 -9.57 -14.68 -19.56
CA PHE A 151 -11.00 -14.37 -19.41
C PHE A 151 -11.56 -13.50 -20.52
N VAL A 152 -10.70 -12.86 -21.32
CA VAL A 152 -11.09 -11.99 -22.43
C VAL A 152 -10.24 -12.30 -23.66
N ALA A 153 -10.75 -11.94 -24.84
CA ALA A 153 -9.95 -12.01 -26.07
C ALA A 153 -8.65 -11.19 -25.91
N SER A 154 -7.54 -11.73 -26.40
CA SER A 154 -6.19 -11.17 -26.17
C SER A 154 -6.07 -9.73 -26.67
N GLU A 155 -6.76 -9.38 -27.76
CA GLU A 155 -6.77 -8.03 -28.31
C GLU A 155 -7.50 -7.03 -27.41
N LYS A 156 -8.39 -7.51 -26.53
CA LYS A 156 -9.16 -6.68 -25.58
C LYS A 156 -8.47 -6.55 -24.22
N ALA A 157 -7.50 -7.40 -23.89
CA ALA A 157 -6.87 -7.42 -22.57
C ALA A 157 -6.29 -6.06 -22.19
N VAL A 158 -5.56 -5.40 -23.10
CA VAL A 158 -4.98 -4.06 -22.85
C VAL A 158 -6.08 -2.99 -22.73
N ALA A 159 -7.05 -3.00 -23.64
CA ALA A 159 -8.13 -2.03 -23.66
C ALA A 159 -9.01 -2.06 -22.40
N LEU A 160 -9.20 -3.25 -21.80
CA LEU A 160 -10.02 -3.45 -20.62
C LEU A 160 -9.22 -3.48 -19.30
N GLY A 161 -7.95 -3.86 -19.37
CA GLY A 161 -7.09 -4.17 -18.22
C GLY A 161 -5.99 -3.15 -17.94
N PHE A 162 -5.73 -2.21 -18.84
CA PHE A 162 -4.63 -1.24 -18.71
C PHE A 162 -5.08 0.17 -19.07
N THR A 163 -5.57 0.37 -20.28
CA THR A 163 -5.90 1.69 -20.85
C THR A 163 -6.73 2.59 -19.94
N PRO A 164 -7.86 2.13 -19.32
CA PRO A 164 -8.66 3.02 -18.47
C PRO A 164 -7.92 3.42 -17.19
N PHE A 165 -6.96 2.63 -16.72
CA PHE A 165 -6.34 2.78 -15.40
C PHE A 165 -5.12 3.70 -15.40
N ILE A 166 -4.38 3.82 -16.51
CA ILE A 166 -3.10 4.56 -16.56
C ILE A 166 -3.24 5.98 -15.99
N LEU A 167 -4.21 6.75 -16.49
CA LEU A 167 -4.38 8.14 -16.08
C LEU A 167 -4.76 8.21 -14.59
N GLY A 168 -5.73 7.39 -14.18
CA GLY A 168 -6.19 7.34 -12.79
C GLY A 168 -5.08 6.93 -11.82
N ASP A 169 -4.29 5.93 -12.17
CA ASP A 169 -3.20 5.43 -11.33
C ASP A 169 -2.03 6.43 -11.28
N THR A 170 -1.73 7.10 -12.39
CA THR A 170 -0.75 8.20 -12.43
C THR A 170 -1.14 9.33 -11.48
N ILE A 171 -2.41 9.76 -11.52
CA ILE A 171 -2.92 10.82 -10.64
C ILE A 171 -2.87 10.36 -9.17
N LYS A 172 -3.38 9.15 -8.86
CA LYS A 172 -3.34 8.58 -7.50
C LYS A 172 -1.92 8.55 -6.94
N ILE A 173 -0.96 8.11 -7.75
CA ILE A 173 0.44 7.98 -7.34
C ILE A 173 1.10 9.36 -7.18
N ALA A 174 0.75 10.34 -8.03
CA ALA A 174 1.19 11.73 -7.83
C ALA A 174 0.67 12.29 -6.50
N LEU A 175 -0.60 12.05 -6.15
CA LEU A 175 -1.18 12.48 -4.87
C LEU A 175 -0.44 11.84 -3.68
N VAL A 176 -0.13 10.54 -3.74
CA VAL A 176 0.65 9.86 -2.69
C VAL A 176 2.06 10.43 -2.56
N ALA A 177 2.73 10.68 -3.69
CA ALA A 177 4.09 11.22 -3.72
C ALA A 177 4.16 12.61 -3.07
N LEU A 178 3.23 13.50 -3.44
CA LEU A 178 3.13 14.86 -2.92
C LEU A 178 2.70 14.87 -1.45
N GLY A 179 1.65 14.11 -1.10
CA GLY A 179 1.16 14.00 0.27
C GLY A 179 2.22 13.46 1.23
N GLY A 180 2.95 12.42 0.82
CA GLY A 180 4.04 11.87 1.63
C GLY A 180 5.20 12.86 1.85
N ALA A 181 5.47 13.74 0.88
CA ALA A 181 6.47 14.79 1.04
C ALA A 181 5.99 15.91 1.98
N ALA A 182 4.71 16.32 1.87
CA ALA A 182 4.11 17.31 2.75
C ALA A 182 4.14 16.85 4.22
N ILE A 183 3.75 15.61 4.51
CA ILE A 183 3.80 15.03 5.86
C ILE A 183 5.22 15.06 6.41
N THR A 184 6.22 14.62 5.61
CA THR A 184 7.62 14.59 6.04
C THR A 184 8.14 15.99 6.39
N ARG A 185 7.77 17.01 5.62
CA ARG A 185 8.15 18.41 5.88
C ARG A 185 7.52 18.94 7.17
N LEU A 186 6.24 18.67 7.40
CA LEU A 186 5.52 19.12 8.60
C LEU A 186 6.08 18.49 9.87
N THR A 187 6.42 17.19 9.85
CA THR A 187 7.03 16.51 11.00
C THR A 187 8.41 17.09 11.32
N LYS A 188 9.26 17.31 10.32
CA LYS A 188 10.60 17.92 10.54
C LYS A 188 10.51 19.31 11.14
N ARG A 189 9.57 20.15 10.67
CA ARG A 189 9.36 21.51 11.22
C ARG A 189 8.96 21.49 12.69
N LYS A 190 8.05 20.58 13.09
CA LYS A 190 7.61 20.45 14.48
C LYS A 190 8.73 20.01 15.43
N THR A 191 9.64 19.16 14.96
CA THR A 191 10.82 18.73 15.75
C THR A 191 11.82 19.87 15.92
N SER A 192 12.10 20.65 14.87
CA SER A 192 12.97 21.84 14.96
C SER A 192 12.44 22.84 15.99
N ASN A 193 11.17 23.24 15.86
CA ASN A 193 10.56 24.21 16.77
C ASN A 193 10.54 23.76 18.24
N ARG A 194 10.57 22.45 18.53
CA ARG A 194 10.67 21.93 19.90
C ARG A 194 12.09 21.94 20.44
N ALA A 195 13.09 21.74 19.57
CA ALA A 195 14.49 21.81 19.95
C ALA A 195 14.92 23.26 20.25
N ASP A 196 14.38 24.23 19.50
CA ASP A 196 14.67 25.66 19.71
C ASP A 196 13.96 26.27 20.94
N ALA A 197 12.97 25.56 21.49
CA ALA A 197 12.17 26.00 22.65
C ALA A 197 12.56 25.32 23.98
N ALA A 198 13.60 24.48 23.98
CA ALA A 198 14.13 23.77 25.14
C ALA A 198 15.52 24.31 25.50
#